data_AF-A0A2T1GG18-F1
#
_entry.id   AF-A0A2T1GG18-F1
#
_cell.length_a   1.000
_cell.length_b   1.000
_cell.length_c   1.000
_cell.angle_alpha   90.00
_cell.angle_beta   90.00
_cell.angle_gamma   90.00
#
_symmetry.space_group_name_H-M   'P 1'
#
loop_
_entity.id
_entity.type
_entity.pdbx_description
1 polymer ?
#
loop_
_entity_poly.entity_id
_entity_poly.type
_entity_poly.pdbx_seq_one_letter_code
_entity_poly.pdbx_strand_id
1 'polypeptide(L)'
;MFKLKLQFSKLLALMLVVCFTCFTVYVANARQLPLDAVQSKISVKETAKYKLASELLSESGIAQRYDMHFDHSIGALIGKGDDFKLYARFRKMFVREIGWKHFKDAYAARLAADFSEDELKELLKLSKQPVMKKLLQSEVKAYTTDTSKQRFKIGFKLWDEYNSGKISLPLD
;
A
#
# COMPACT_ATOMS: atom_id res chain seq x y z
N MET A 1 23.97 -36.25 28.26
CA MET A 1 22.87 -35.70 27.43
C MET A 1 22.26 -34.38 27.94
N PHE A 2 22.07 -34.17 29.25
CA PHE A 2 21.46 -32.91 29.77
C PHE A 2 22.29 -31.63 29.50
N LYS A 3 23.62 -31.69 29.62
CA LYS A 3 24.52 -30.53 29.35
C LYS A 3 24.50 -30.08 27.88
N LEU A 4 24.35 -31.01 26.93
CA LEU A 4 24.33 -30.71 25.49
C LEU A 4 23.02 -30.00 25.08
N LYS A 5 21.88 -30.44 25.64
CA LYS A 5 20.57 -29.79 25.43
C LYS A 5 20.51 -28.37 26.01
N LEU A 6 21.16 -28.15 27.16
CA LEU A 6 21.19 -26.83 27.80
C LEU A 6 22.06 -25.82 27.02
N GLN A 7 23.16 -26.28 26.41
CA GLN A 7 24.00 -25.41 25.57
C GLN A 7 23.33 -25.09 24.22
N PHE A 8 22.63 -26.05 23.61
CA PHE A 8 21.82 -25.78 22.41
C PHE A 8 20.69 -24.77 22.68
N SER A 9 20.00 -24.89 23.82
CA SER A 9 18.95 -23.95 24.21
C SER A 9 19.47 -22.52 24.41
N LYS A 10 20.65 -22.37 25.04
CA LYS A 10 21.30 -21.06 25.21
C LYS A 10 21.76 -20.46 23.87
N LEU A 11 22.28 -21.29 22.96
CA LEU A 11 22.67 -20.85 21.61
C LEU A 11 21.45 -20.38 20.80
N LEU A 12 20.33 -21.11 20.90
CA LEU A 12 19.07 -20.77 20.23
C LEU A 12 18.49 -19.46 20.77
N ALA A 13 18.50 -19.28 22.09
CA ALA A 13 18.06 -18.05 22.74
C ALA A 13 18.91 -16.84 22.34
N LEU A 14 20.24 -17.01 22.24
CA LEU A 14 21.15 -15.96 21.79
C LEU A 14 20.89 -15.58 20.32
N MET A 15 20.68 -16.58 19.46
CA MET A 15 20.35 -16.34 18.05
C MET A 15 19.03 -15.59 17.89
N LEU A 16 18.02 -15.92 18.69
CA LEU A 16 16.74 -15.22 18.71
C LEU A 16 16.90 -13.74 19.10
N VAL A 17 17.72 -13.44 20.12
CA VAL A 17 18.02 -12.05 20.54
C VAL A 17 18.74 -11.27 19.43
N VAL A 18 19.71 -11.90 18.76
CA VAL A 18 20.41 -11.27 17.62
C VAL A 18 19.44 -11.03 16.45
N CYS A 19 18.58 -11.98 16.13
CA CYS A 19 17.56 -11.79 15.09
C CYS A 19 16.60 -10.63 15.45
N PHE A 20 16.08 -10.58 16.68
CA PHE A 20 15.18 -9.50 17.10
C PHE A 20 15.84 -8.12 17.06
N THR A 21 17.13 -8.02 17.42
CA THR A 21 17.88 -6.74 17.37
C THR A 21 18.22 -6.32 15.94
N CYS A 22 18.52 -7.26 15.04
CA CYS A 22 18.70 -6.96 13.62
C CYS A 22 17.39 -6.47 12.97
N PHE A 23 16.24 -7.07 13.31
CA PHE A 23 14.94 -6.62 12.81
C PHE A 23 14.58 -5.21 13.30
N THR A 24 14.87 -4.87 14.56
CA THR A 24 14.56 -3.52 15.08
C THR A 24 15.45 -2.43 14.49
N VAL A 25 16.74 -2.71 14.25
CA VAL A 25 17.67 -1.78 13.59
C VAL A 25 17.31 -1.58 12.11
N TYR A 26 16.92 -2.64 11.40
CA TYR A 26 16.50 -2.55 10.00
C TYR A 26 15.22 -1.72 9.84
N VAL A 27 14.24 -1.91 10.74
CA VAL A 27 12.99 -1.12 10.75
C VAL A 27 13.25 0.34 11.13
N ALA A 28 14.21 0.62 12.02
CA ALA A 28 14.59 1.99 12.38
C ALA A 28 15.26 2.74 11.22
N ASN A 29 16.20 2.08 10.51
CA ASN A 29 16.87 2.68 9.35
C ASN A 29 15.95 2.82 8.13
N ALA A 30 15.00 1.90 7.92
CA ALA A 30 14.02 2.01 6.84
C ALA A 30 13.03 3.18 7.03
N ARG A 31 12.82 3.64 8.27
CA ARG A 31 12.02 4.83 8.59
C ARG A 31 12.71 6.16 8.25
N GLN A 32 13.99 6.14 7.87
CA GLN A 32 14.77 7.33 7.52
C GLN A 32 14.82 7.61 6.00
N LEU A 33 13.98 6.97 5.17
CA LEU A 33 13.80 7.46 3.80
C LEU A 33 13.22 8.88 3.87
N PRO A 34 13.89 9.90 3.28
CA PRO A 34 13.56 11.29 3.55
C PRO A 34 12.32 11.70 2.75
N LEU A 35 11.14 11.56 3.37
CA LEU A 35 9.92 12.24 2.94
C LEU A 35 10.02 13.76 3.15
N ASP A 36 10.91 14.21 4.03
CA ASP A 36 11.07 15.61 4.43
C ASP A 36 11.63 16.54 3.34
N ALA A 37 12.20 15.99 2.26
CA ALA A 37 12.74 16.79 1.16
C ALA A 37 11.66 17.49 0.32
N VAL A 38 10.40 17.06 0.41
CA VAL A 38 9.28 17.62 -0.39
C VAL A 38 8.60 18.81 0.31
N GLN A 39 8.77 18.96 1.63
CA GLN A 39 7.96 19.89 2.44
C GLN A 39 8.42 21.36 2.40
N SER A 40 9.65 21.66 1.94
CA SER A 40 10.32 22.93 2.32
C SER A 40 10.20 24.12 1.36
N LYS A 41 9.45 24.02 0.26
CA LYS A 41 9.16 25.18 -0.62
C LYS A 41 7.76 25.10 -1.16
N ILE A 42 6.83 25.78 -0.50
CA ILE A 42 5.48 26.03 -1.05
C ILE A 42 5.25 27.55 -0.99
N SER A 43 5.52 28.22 -2.11
CA SER A 43 5.13 29.61 -2.39
C SER A 43 3.61 29.79 -2.27
N VAL A 44 3.12 31.00 -1.99
CA VAL A 44 1.67 31.28 -1.79
C VAL A 44 0.79 30.80 -2.96
N LYS A 45 1.27 30.87 -4.21
CA LYS A 45 0.59 30.28 -5.39
C LYS A 45 0.63 28.74 -5.40
N GLU A 46 1.71 28.16 -4.91
CA GLU A 46 1.80 26.70 -4.71
C GLU A 46 0.88 26.26 -3.58
N THR A 47 0.62 27.10 -2.56
CA THR A 47 -0.31 26.77 -1.47
C THR A 47 -1.76 26.68 -1.96
N ALA A 48 -2.19 27.58 -2.85
CA ALA A 48 -3.52 27.54 -3.44
C ALA A 48 -3.73 26.29 -4.31
N LYS A 49 -2.77 26.00 -5.21
CA LYS A 49 -2.81 24.78 -6.03
C LYS A 49 -2.71 23.52 -5.18
N TYR A 50 -1.86 23.51 -4.16
CA TYR A 50 -1.72 22.39 -3.23
C TYR A 50 -3.04 22.09 -2.51
N LYS A 51 -3.76 23.14 -2.07
CA LYS A 51 -5.07 22.97 -1.43
C LYS A 51 -6.10 22.37 -2.39
N LEU A 52 -6.16 22.88 -3.63
CA LEU A 52 -7.06 22.34 -4.66
C LEU A 52 -6.72 20.88 -5.00
N ALA A 53 -5.44 20.57 -5.19
CA ALA A 53 -4.95 19.22 -5.43
C ALA A 53 -5.29 18.26 -4.26
N SER A 54 -5.07 18.70 -3.02
CA SER A 54 -5.41 17.91 -1.83
C SER A 54 -6.91 17.62 -1.75
N GLU A 55 -7.75 18.61 -2.05
CA GLU A 55 -9.20 18.46 -2.06
C GLU A 55 -9.65 17.51 -3.18
N LEU A 56 -9.07 17.64 -4.38
CA LEU A 56 -9.32 16.75 -5.52
C LEU A 56 -8.96 15.29 -5.20
N LEU A 57 -7.81 15.04 -4.57
CA LEU A 57 -7.38 13.70 -4.14
C LEU A 57 -8.37 13.09 -3.14
N SER A 58 -8.91 13.92 -2.22
CA SER A 58 -9.92 13.50 -1.25
C SER A 58 -11.25 13.17 -1.93
N GLU A 59 -11.76 14.07 -2.77
CA GLU A 59 -13.06 13.91 -3.45
C GLU A 59 -13.06 12.76 -4.46
N SER A 60 -11.94 12.54 -5.15
CA SER A 60 -11.81 11.45 -6.11
C SER A 60 -11.71 10.07 -5.46
N GLY A 61 -11.44 9.98 -4.15
CA GLY A 61 -11.28 8.72 -3.43
C GLY A 61 -9.93 8.03 -3.68
N ILE A 62 -8.89 8.78 -4.07
CA ILE A 62 -7.53 8.23 -4.29
C ILE A 62 -6.99 7.58 -3.02
N ALA A 63 -7.30 8.11 -1.84
CA ALA A 63 -6.88 7.55 -0.57
C ALA A 63 -7.24 6.06 -0.43
N GLN A 64 -8.49 5.72 -0.74
CA GLN A 64 -8.97 4.35 -0.65
C GLN A 64 -8.34 3.45 -1.73
N ARG A 65 -8.16 3.95 -2.95
CA ARG A 65 -7.49 3.21 -4.04
C ARG A 65 -6.03 2.93 -3.75
N TYR A 66 -5.33 3.91 -3.18
CA TYR A 66 -3.93 3.77 -2.81
C TYR A 66 -3.73 2.60 -1.84
N ASP A 67 -4.52 2.59 -0.76
CA ASP A 67 -4.43 1.54 0.27
C ASP A 67 -4.80 0.15 -0.28
N MET A 68 -5.60 0.06 -1.35
CA MET A 68 -5.94 -1.20 -2.02
C MET A 68 -4.82 -1.76 -2.91
N HIS A 69 -3.80 -0.97 -3.29
CA HIS A 69 -2.69 -1.50 -4.12
C HIS A 69 -1.97 -2.66 -3.44
N PHE A 70 -1.85 -2.62 -2.12
CA PHE A 70 -1.18 -3.66 -1.34
C PHE A 70 -2.03 -4.92 -1.15
N ASP A 71 -3.33 -4.87 -1.44
CA ASP A 71 -4.24 -5.98 -1.19
C ASP A 71 -3.81 -7.25 -1.98
N HIS A 72 -3.21 -7.12 -3.18
CA HIS A 72 -2.63 -8.25 -3.93
C HIS A 72 -1.41 -8.87 -3.25
N SER A 73 -0.51 -8.03 -2.74
CA SER A 73 0.69 -8.50 -2.04
C SER A 73 0.28 -9.25 -0.76
N ILE A 74 -0.71 -8.69 -0.05
CA ILE A 74 -1.30 -9.33 1.13
C ILE A 74 -1.98 -10.66 0.74
N GLY A 75 -2.73 -10.70 -0.36
CA GLY A 75 -3.36 -11.90 -0.89
C GLY A 75 -2.36 -13.04 -1.15
N ALA A 76 -1.20 -12.72 -1.75
CA ALA A 76 -0.13 -13.69 -1.98
C ALA A 76 0.50 -14.22 -0.67
N LEU A 77 0.65 -13.35 0.34
CA LEU A 77 1.21 -13.72 1.65
C LEU A 77 0.31 -14.67 2.45
N ILE A 78 -0.99 -14.66 2.19
CA ILE A 78 -1.99 -15.44 2.94
C ILE A 78 -2.19 -16.84 2.34
N GLY A 79 -1.39 -17.21 1.35
CA GLY A 79 -1.40 -18.53 0.74
C GLY A 79 -2.72 -18.78 0.00
N LYS A 80 -3.45 -19.83 0.38
CA LYS A 80 -4.69 -20.29 -0.29
C LYS A 80 -5.80 -19.24 -0.45
N GLY A 81 -5.64 -18.05 0.12
CA GLY A 81 -6.56 -16.92 -0.08
C GLY A 81 -7.86 -17.04 0.72
N ASP A 82 -7.88 -17.91 1.74
CA ASP A 82 -9.07 -18.24 2.51
C ASP A 82 -9.04 -17.64 3.93
N ASP A 83 -7.87 -17.23 4.44
CA ASP A 83 -7.75 -16.63 5.77
C ASP A 83 -8.00 -15.11 5.76
N PHE A 84 -9.28 -14.75 5.67
CA PHE A 84 -9.73 -13.35 5.67
C PHE A 84 -9.44 -12.61 6.99
N LYS A 85 -9.22 -13.33 8.11
CA LYS A 85 -8.85 -12.71 9.38
C LYS A 85 -7.41 -12.24 9.33
N LEU A 86 -6.50 -13.07 8.81
CA LEU A 86 -5.12 -12.70 8.58
C LEU A 86 -5.01 -11.57 7.55
N TYR A 87 -5.82 -11.62 6.49
CA TYR A 87 -5.97 -10.52 5.53
C TYR A 87 -6.30 -9.19 6.20
N ALA A 88 -7.36 -9.15 7.00
CA ALA A 88 -7.78 -7.94 7.68
C ALA A 88 -6.68 -7.39 8.61
N ARG A 89 -5.90 -8.26 9.26
CA ARG A 89 -4.78 -7.87 10.12
C ARG A 89 -3.62 -7.27 9.32
N PHE A 90 -3.22 -7.92 8.23
CA PHE A 90 -2.19 -7.39 7.34
C PHE A 90 -2.62 -6.07 6.71
N ARG A 91 -3.85 -5.98 6.19
CA ARG A 91 -4.37 -4.74 5.61
C ARG A 91 -4.32 -3.58 6.61
N LYS A 92 -4.71 -3.79 7.86
CA LYS A 92 -4.58 -2.78 8.93
C LYS A 92 -3.12 -2.37 9.17
N MET A 93 -2.20 -3.33 9.18
CA MET A 93 -0.76 -3.05 9.34
C MET A 93 -0.23 -2.22 8.18
N PHE A 94 -0.53 -2.60 6.93
CA PHE A 94 -0.08 -1.89 5.73
C PHE A 94 -0.62 -0.46 5.69
N VAL A 95 -1.93 -0.26 5.91
CA VAL A 95 -2.53 1.09 5.99
C VAL A 95 -1.85 1.94 7.08
N ARG A 96 -1.49 1.33 8.22
CA ARG A 96 -0.87 2.05 9.33
C ARG A 96 0.59 2.46 9.03
N GLU A 97 1.37 1.55 8.47
CA GLU A 97 2.82 1.74 8.30
C GLU A 97 3.15 2.42 6.96
N ILE A 98 2.43 2.09 5.89
CA ILE A 98 2.73 2.54 4.52
C ILE A 98 1.46 2.97 3.74
N GLY A 99 0.38 3.31 4.43
CA GLY A 99 -0.87 3.77 3.80
C GLY A 99 -0.83 5.23 3.34
N TRP A 100 -1.94 5.64 2.73
CA TRP A 100 -2.13 6.94 2.08
C TRP A 100 -1.63 8.15 2.89
N LYS A 101 -1.82 8.13 4.22
CA LYS A 101 -1.48 9.26 5.10
C LYS A 101 -0.02 9.72 4.98
N HIS A 102 0.89 8.82 4.60
CA HIS A 102 2.33 9.09 4.47
C HIS A 102 2.71 9.64 3.10
N PHE A 103 1.87 9.45 2.08
CA PHE A 103 2.17 9.78 0.69
C PHE A 103 1.29 10.89 0.11
N LYS A 104 0.22 11.27 0.81
CA LYS A 104 -0.76 12.26 0.34
C LYS A 104 -0.12 13.59 -0.12
N ASP A 105 0.91 14.06 0.58
CA ASP A 105 1.56 15.36 0.31
C ASP A 105 2.38 15.28 -0.99
N ALA A 106 3.04 14.14 -1.26
CA ALA A 106 3.77 13.92 -2.51
C ALA A 106 2.83 13.88 -3.73
N TYR A 107 1.65 13.26 -3.58
CA TYR A 107 0.62 13.26 -4.62
C TYR A 107 0.05 14.67 -4.85
N ALA A 108 -0.22 15.41 -3.78
CA ALA A 108 -0.74 16.77 -3.88
C ALA A 108 0.29 17.71 -4.52
N ALA A 109 1.57 17.59 -4.15
CA ALA A 109 2.66 18.35 -4.74
C ALA A 109 2.82 18.05 -6.24
N ARG A 110 2.74 16.77 -6.64
CA ARG A 110 2.79 16.37 -8.05
C ARG A 110 1.64 16.98 -8.86
N LEU A 111 0.40 16.87 -8.38
CA LEU A 111 -0.75 17.49 -9.05
C LEU A 111 -0.64 19.01 -9.12
N ALA A 112 -0.15 19.65 -8.05
CA ALA A 112 0.06 21.09 -8.04
C ALA A 112 1.17 21.53 -9.01
N ALA A 113 2.16 20.68 -9.30
CA ALA A 113 3.22 20.96 -10.27
C ALA A 113 2.73 20.76 -11.71
N ASP A 114 1.96 19.70 -11.97
CA ASP A 114 1.61 19.27 -13.33
C ASP A 114 0.38 20.01 -13.90
N PHE A 115 -0.48 20.57 -13.04
CA PHE A 115 -1.72 21.23 -13.46
C PHE A 115 -1.74 22.72 -13.08
N SER A 116 -2.37 23.52 -13.93
CA SER A 116 -2.75 24.89 -13.62
C SER A 116 -3.84 24.94 -12.54
N GLU A 117 -4.01 26.11 -11.94
CA GLU A 117 -5.05 26.31 -10.91
C GLU A 117 -6.47 26.10 -11.48
N ASP A 118 -6.72 26.53 -12.72
CA ASP A 118 -8.03 26.43 -13.35
C ASP A 118 -8.37 25.00 -13.76
N GLU A 119 -7.39 24.23 -14.25
CA GLU A 119 -7.55 22.78 -14.47
C GLU A 119 -7.86 22.05 -13.16
N LEU A 120 -7.17 22.37 -12.07
CA LEU A 120 -7.46 21.76 -10.75
C LEU A 120 -8.88 22.10 -10.27
N LYS A 121 -9.37 23.33 -10.49
CA LYS A 121 -10.75 23.72 -10.17
C LYS A 121 -11.75 22.97 -11.03
N GLU A 122 -11.49 22.81 -12.32
CA GLU A 122 -12.36 22.06 -13.24
C GLU A 122 -12.44 20.59 -12.86
N LEU A 123 -11.28 19.95 -12.61
CA LEU A 123 -11.22 18.56 -12.15
C LEU A 123 -11.94 18.37 -10.82
N LEU A 124 -11.78 19.31 -9.88
CA LEU A 124 -12.49 19.27 -8.59
C LEU A 124 -14.01 19.44 -8.78
N LYS A 125 -14.44 20.30 -9.70
CA LYS A 125 -15.86 20.44 -10.04
C LYS A 125 -16.40 19.15 -10.63
N LEU A 126 -15.66 18.51 -11.53
CA LEU A 126 -16.02 17.23 -12.15
C LEU A 126 -16.09 16.11 -11.10
N SER A 127 -15.10 16.01 -10.20
CA SER A 127 -15.06 14.98 -9.15
C SER A 127 -16.22 15.10 -8.16
N LYS A 128 -16.78 16.30 -7.99
CA LYS A 128 -17.95 16.55 -7.16
C LYS A 128 -19.28 16.19 -7.83
N GLN A 129 -19.31 15.99 -9.14
CA GLN A 129 -20.54 15.63 -9.84
C GLN A 129 -21.06 14.25 -9.39
N PRO A 130 -22.38 14.08 -9.16
CA PRO A 130 -22.94 12.82 -8.69
C PRO A 130 -22.62 11.61 -9.59
N VAL A 131 -22.66 11.80 -10.91
CA VAL A 131 -22.36 10.73 -11.88
C VAL A 131 -20.90 10.28 -11.78
N MET A 132 -19.97 11.24 -11.66
CA MET A 132 -18.55 10.94 -11.50
C MET A 132 -18.28 10.24 -10.16
N LYS A 133 -18.88 10.71 -9.06
CA LYS A 133 -18.80 10.03 -7.77
C LYS A 133 -19.31 8.60 -7.84
N LYS A 134 -20.46 8.39 -8.50
CA LYS A 134 -21.05 7.06 -8.69
C LYS A 134 -20.11 6.14 -9.47
N LEU A 135 -19.48 6.64 -10.55
CA LEU A 135 -18.49 5.89 -11.32
C LEU A 135 -17.31 5.46 -10.44
N LEU A 136 -16.68 6.41 -9.74
CA LEU A 136 -15.50 6.16 -8.91
C LEU A 136 -15.80 5.21 -7.75
N GLN A 137 -16.97 5.33 -7.12
CA GLN A 137 -17.42 4.41 -6.08
C GLN A 137 -17.75 3.02 -6.63
N SER A 138 -18.32 2.94 -7.83
CA SER A 138 -18.63 1.66 -8.47
C SER A 138 -17.36 0.86 -8.77
N GLU A 139 -16.30 1.52 -9.23
CA GLU A 139 -14.99 0.89 -9.46
C GLU A 139 -14.41 0.32 -8.16
N VAL A 140 -14.38 1.14 -7.10
CA VAL A 140 -13.90 0.72 -5.78
C VAL A 140 -14.72 -0.47 -5.26
N LYS A 141 -16.04 -0.41 -5.36
CA LYS A 141 -16.93 -1.47 -4.91
C LYS A 141 -16.71 -2.76 -5.70
N ALA A 142 -16.59 -2.68 -7.02
CA ALA A 142 -16.30 -3.83 -7.88
C ALA A 142 -14.98 -4.51 -7.49
N TYR A 143 -13.96 -3.74 -7.13
CA TYR A 143 -12.73 -4.30 -6.60
C TYR A 143 -12.94 -4.97 -5.23
N THR A 144 -13.47 -4.23 -4.25
CA THR A 144 -13.55 -4.71 -2.86
C THR A 144 -14.53 -5.85 -2.63
N THR A 145 -15.64 -5.86 -3.37
CA THR A 145 -16.75 -6.80 -3.13
C THR A 145 -16.73 -7.97 -4.11
N ASP A 146 -16.46 -7.70 -5.39
CA ASP A 146 -16.72 -8.68 -6.43
C ASP A 146 -15.46 -9.42 -6.88
N THR A 147 -14.35 -8.68 -7.05
CA THR A 147 -13.19 -9.22 -7.79
C THR A 147 -11.96 -9.53 -6.93
N SER A 148 -11.69 -8.81 -5.85
CA SER A 148 -10.46 -8.97 -5.04
C SER A 148 -10.25 -10.41 -4.54
N LYS A 149 -11.27 -11.02 -3.94
CA LYS A 149 -11.23 -12.41 -3.45
C LYS A 149 -10.96 -13.41 -4.58
N GLN A 150 -11.63 -13.25 -5.72
CA GLN A 150 -11.41 -14.13 -6.87
C GLN A 150 -9.99 -13.96 -7.40
N ARG A 151 -9.52 -12.71 -7.51
CA ARG A 151 -8.19 -12.37 -7.99
C ARG A 151 -7.09 -12.95 -7.10
N PHE A 152 -7.25 -12.98 -5.77
CA PHE A 152 -6.27 -13.62 -4.88
C PHE A 152 -6.23 -15.13 -5.07
N LYS A 153 -7.39 -15.78 -5.20
CA LYS A 153 -7.46 -17.23 -5.46
C LYS A 153 -6.81 -17.61 -6.79
N ILE A 154 -7.13 -16.86 -7.84
CA ILE A 154 -6.54 -17.05 -9.17
C ILE A 154 -5.04 -16.77 -9.13
N GLY A 155 -4.61 -15.68 -8.48
CA GLY A 155 -3.19 -15.34 -8.35
C GLY A 155 -2.38 -16.38 -7.57
N PHE A 156 -2.92 -16.91 -6.47
CA PHE A 156 -2.27 -17.99 -5.72
C PHE A 156 -2.18 -19.27 -6.55
N LYS A 157 -3.26 -19.65 -7.24
CA LYS A 157 -3.26 -20.80 -8.15
C LYS A 157 -2.23 -20.63 -9.26
N LEU A 158 -2.16 -19.46 -9.89
CA LEU A 158 -1.17 -19.14 -10.91
C LEU A 158 0.26 -19.31 -10.37
N TRP A 159 0.52 -18.80 -9.16
CA TRP A 159 1.81 -18.96 -8.50
C TRP A 159 2.17 -20.44 -8.24
N ASP A 160 1.22 -21.24 -7.77
CA ASP A 160 1.41 -22.69 -7.53
C ASP A 160 1.62 -23.45 -8.85
N GLU A 161 0.86 -23.13 -9.89
CA GLU A 161 1.02 -23.70 -11.23
C GLU A 161 2.38 -23.35 -11.84
N TYR A 162 2.88 -22.14 -11.62
CA TYR A 162 4.22 -21.74 -12.06
C TYR A 162 5.30 -22.53 -11.33
N ASN A 163 5.24 -22.60 -10.00
CA ASN A 163 6.26 -23.32 -9.20
C ASN A 163 6.20 -24.84 -9.38
N SER A 164 5.06 -25.39 -9.78
CA SER A 164 4.92 -26.81 -10.15
C SER A 164 5.26 -27.10 -11.61
N GLY A 165 5.66 -26.09 -12.39
CA GLY A 165 6.04 -26.23 -13.79
C GLY A 165 4.86 -26.48 -14.74
N LYS A 166 3.61 -26.30 -14.30
CA LYS A 166 2.40 -26.44 -15.14
C LYS A 166 2.22 -25.27 -16.10
N ILE A 167 2.74 -24.10 -15.75
CA ILE A 167 2.79 -22.92 -16.61
C ILE A 167 4.22 -22.38 -16.64
N SER A 168 4.63 -21.87 -17.79
CA SER A 168 5.90 -21.17 -17.96
C SER A 168 5.66 -19.66 -18.08
N LEU A 169 6.71 -18.88 -17.86
CA LEU A 169 6.68 -17.47 -18.24
C LEU A 169 6.51 -17.35 -19.77
N PRO A 170 5.83 -16.30 -20.26
CA PRO A 170 5.81 -16.00 -21.69
C PRO A 170 7.22 -15.69 -22.19
N LEU A 171 7.46 -15.94 -23.48
CA LEU A 171 8.67 -15.49 -24.16
C LEU A 171 8.62 -13.97 -24.33
N ASP A 172 9.79 -13.34 -24.29
CA ASP A 172 9.96 -11.90 -24.51
C ASP A 172 9.59 -11.46 -25.94
#